data_AF-A0A8X8Z431-F1
#
_entry.id   AF-A0A8X8Z431-F1
#
_cell.length_a   1.000
_cell.length_b   1.000
_cell.length_c   1.000
_cell.angle_alpha   90.00
_cell.angle_beta   90.00
_cell.angle_gamma   90.00
#
_symmetry.space_group_name_H-M   'P 1'
#
loop_
_entity.id
_entity.type
_entity.pdbx_description
1 polymer ?
#
loop_
_entity_poly.entity_id
_entity_poly.type
_entity_poly.pdbx_seq_one_letter_code
_entity_poly.pdbx_strand_id
1 'polypeptide(L)'
;MAISHSLLHKPKSNDTYNADADVLTNNPHSLVPTVEFELWSPTTNVNIFDPTPLLHTHLPLPLLPASAAKIVYIARNPRDTVISMWHFFNAMIQPLPLERAVECFCSGAHPFGPFAGHVAEYWLESRRRPETVLFVKYEDMKRDPKMGVLRIAEFLGRAVAGTGEVEEILWRCSLERLKGSEVNAAAHSAYFREGEVGDWRNYLTAEMEEGIHRSVGVKLEALGLFF
;
A
#
# COMPACT_ATOMS: atom_id res chain seq x y z
N MET A 1 -3.76 6.54 -1.98
CA MET A 1 -3.00 6.06 -3.16
C MET A 1 -2.85 4.55 -3.01
N ALA A 2 -3.19 3.74 -4.02
CA ALA A 2 -3.04 2.28 -3.95
C ALA A 2 -2.08 1.84 -5.06
N ILE A 3 -0.81 2.16 -4.86
CA ILE A 3 0.27 1.37 -5.46
C ILE A 3 0.53 0.23 -4.46
N SER A 4 1.16 -0.85 -4.89
CA SER A 4 1.59 -1.85 -3.92
C SER A 4 2.57 -1.21 -2.94
N HIS A 5 2.33 -1.40 -1.65
CA HIS A 5 3.13 -0.76 -0.60
C HIS A 5 3.88 -1.82 0.18
N SER A 6 5.14 -1.52 0.47
CA SER A 6 5.97 -2.28 1.40
C SER A 6 6.16 -1.48 2.68
N LEU A 7 5.77 -2.04 3.82
CA LEU A 7 6.12 -1.52 5.14
C LEU A 7 7.37 -2.22 5.65
N LEU A 8 8.44 -1.46 5.90
CA LEU A 8 9.68 -1.96 6.48
C LEU A 8 9.66 -1.74 7.99
N HIS A 9 9.71 -2.81 8.77
CA HIS A 9 9.81 -2.73 10.23
C HIS A 9 11.19 -3.14 10.74
N LYS A 10 11.78 -2.36 11.64
CA LYS A 10 12.95 -2.73 12.47
C LYS A 10 12.56 -2.61 13.96
N PRO A 11 12.66 -3.68 14.77
CA PRO A 11 12.35 -3.61 16.19
C PRO A 11 13.41 -2.78 16.96
N LYS A 12 12.99 -1.89 17.86
CA LYS A 12 13.86 -1.23 18.86
C LYS A 12 13.77 -1.91 20.21
N SER A 13 14.81 -1.76 21.04
CA SER A 13 14.87 -2.30 22.40
C SER A 13 13.98 -1.59 23.43
N ASN A 14 13.33 -0.48 23.09
CA ASN A 14 12.44 0.32 23.97
C ASN A 14 11.40 1.10 23.15
N ASP A 15 10.48 0.40 22.48
CA ASP A 15 9.36 1.08 21.80
C ASP A 15 8.35 1.62 22.82
N THR A 16 8.52 2.89 23.22
CA THR A 16 7.44 3.66 23.85
C THR A 16 6.55 4.22 22.75
N TYR A 17 5.56 3.44 22.34
CA TYR A 17 4.48 3.94 21.48
C TYR A 17 3.69 4.99 22.25
N ASN A 18 3.67 6.23 21.76
CA ASN A 18 2.77 7.25 22.29
C ASN A 18 1.37 6.99 21.74
N ALA A 19 0.54 6.32 22.54
CA ALA A 19 -0.85 6.01 22.18
C ALA A 19 -1.70 7.25 21.88
N ASP A 20 -1.29 8.42 22.38
CA ASP A 20 -2.02 9.69 22.25
C ASP A 20 -1.69 10.47 20.98
N ALA A 21 -0.69 10.06 20.19
CA ALA A 21 -0.46 10.62 18.86
C ALA A 21 -1.55 10.11 17.90
N ASP A 22 -2.70 10.77 17.89
CA ASP A 22 -3.82 10.35 17.06
C ASP A 22 -3.51 10.55 15.56
N VAL A 23 -3.84 9.55 14.74
CA VAL A 23 -3.76 9.57 13.26
C VAL A 23 -4.66 10.64 12.63
N LEU A 24 -5.44 11.36 13.45
CA LEU A 24 -6.23 12.50 13.05
C LEU A 24 -5.49 13.84 13.16
N THR A 25 -4.46 13.92 13.99
CA THR A 25 -3.65 15.14 14.17
C THR A 25 -2.61 15.33 13.08
N ASN A 26 -2.22 14.23 12.42
CA ASN A 26 -1.25 14.20 11.35
C ASN A 26 -1.71 13.23 10.26
N ASN A 27 -1.44 13.53 8.99
CA ASN A 27 -1.66 12.58 7.92
C ASN A 27 -0.80 11.30 8.17
N PRO A 28 -1.33 10.08 7.93
CA PRO A 28 -0.57 8.86 8.13
C PRO A 28 0.79 8.82 7.38
N HIS A 29 0.90 9.45 6.22
CA HIS A 29 2.16 9.53 5.47
C HIS A 29 3.23 10.41 6.16
N SER A 30 2.84 11.29 7.10
CA SER A 30 3.78 12.04 7.94
C SER A 30 4.31 11.22 9.13
N LEU A 31 3.57 10.18 9.53
CA LEU A 31 3.94 9.29 10.64
C LEU A 31 4.84 8.13 10.17
N VAL A 32 4.72 7.75 8.90
CA VAL A 32 5.51 6.69 8.27
C VAL A 32 6.21 7.26 7.05
N PRO A 33 7.50 7.65 7.17
CA PRO A 33 8.24 8.27 6.07
C PRO A 33 8.27 7.37 4.83
N THR A 34 8.10 8.00 3.67
CA THR A 34 8.11 7.30 2.38
C THR A 34 9.50 7.38 1.77
N VAL A 35 10.16 6.24 1.59
CA VAL A 35 11.58 6.11 1.22
C VAL A 35 11.93 6.94 -0.01
N GLU A 36 11.15 6.84 -1.08
CA GLU A 36 11.39 7.56 -2.33
C GLU A 36 11.32 9.09 -2.14
N PHE A 37 10.40 9.64 -1.34
CA PHE A 37 10.38 11.09 -1.13
C PHE A 37 11.56 11.59 -0.31
N GLU A 38 11.98 10.79 0.68
CA GLU A 38 13.13 11.12 1.51
C GLU A 38 14.46 11.00 0.76
N LEU A 39 14.65 9.95 -0.06
CA LEU A 39 15.88 9.75 -0.83
C LEU A 39 16.08 10.82 -1.92
N TRP A 40 15.01 11.32 -2.52
CA TRP A 40 15.06 12.33 -3.58
C TRP A 40 14.94 13.77 -3.07
N SER A 41 14.75 13.96 -1.77
CA SER A 41 14.70 15.30 -1.19
C SER A 41 16.12 15.89 -1.06
N PRO A 42 16.36 17.11 -1.59
CA PRO A 42 17.68 17.74 -1.59
C PRO A 42 18.17 18.14 -0.18
N THR A 43 17.31 18.04 0.84
CA THR A 43 17.62 18.41 2.23
C THR A 43 17.91 17.20 3.13
N THR A 44 17.76 15.97 2.64
CA THR A 44 17.86 14.77 3.47
C THR A 44 19.32 14.34 3.66
N ASN A 45 19.95 14.87 4.71
CA ASN A 45 21.28 14.48 5.17
C ASN A 45 21.25 13.31 6.18
N VAL A 46 20.09 12.66 6.36
CA VAL A 46 19.85 11.66 7.41
C VAL A 46 19.66 10.29 6.77
N ASN A 47 20.37 9.28 7.29
CA ASN A 47 20.11 7.89 6.95
C ASN A 47 18.72 7.50 7.46
N ILE A 48 17.68 7.64 6.65
CA ILE A 48 16.30 7.31 7.04
C ILE A 48 16.11 5.87 7.52
N PHE A 49 17.05 4.98 7.20
CA PHE A 49 17.04 3.58 7.62
C PHE A 49 17.54 3.36 9.04
N ASP A 50 17.99 4.41 9.74
CA ASP A 50 18.45 4.39 11.13
C ASP A 50 18.25 5.77 11.80
N PRO A 51 17.35 5.97 12.79
CA PRO A 51 16.69 4.96 13.64
C PRO A 51 15.18 4.80 13.36
N THR A 52 14.71 4.95 12.12
CA THR A 52 13.26 4.90 11.83
C THR A 52 12.72 3.46 11.89
N PRO A 53 11.79 3.12 12.83
CA PRO A 53 11.35 1.74 13.05
C PRO A 53 10.30 1.26 12.04
N LEU A 54 9.64 2.18 11.32
CA LEU A 54 8.63 1.89 10.31
C LEU A 54 8.79 2.83 9.12
N LEU A 55 8.98 2.26 7.93
CA LEU A 55 9.09 3.01 6.67
C LEU A 55 8.09 2.47 5.66
N HIS A 56 7.71 3.33 4.72
CA HIS A 56 6.83 3.03 3.61
C HIS A 56 7.59 3.16 2.29
N THR A 57 7.30 2.32 1.30
CA THR A 57 7.87 2.49 -0.05
C THR A 57 7.06 1.80 -1.13
N HIS A 58 7.12 2.36 -2.34
CA HIS A 58 6.66 1.76 -3.59
C HIS A 58 7.77 1.09 -4.40
N LEU A 59 9.00 1.01 -3.88
CA LEU A 59 10.12 0.45 -4.63
C LEU A 59 9.95 -1.06 -4.88
N PRO A 60 10.38 -1.57 -6.05
CA PRO A 60 10.48 -3.00 -6.29
C PRO A 60 11.50 -3.64 -5.33
N LEU A 61 11.29 -4.92 -5.02
CA LEU A 61 12.05 -5.65 -4.00
C LEU A 61 13.58 -5.55 -4.19
N PRO A 62 14.16 -5.65 -5.41
CA PRO A 62 15.60 -5.57 -5.62
C PRO A 62 16.23 -4.22 -5.25
N LEU A 63 15.43 -3.15 -5.14
CA LEU A 63 15.91 -1.81 -4.77
C LEU A 63 15.83 -1.55 -3.26
N LEU A 64 15.26 -2.48 -2.48
CA LEU A 64 15.22 -2.36 -1.03
C LEU A 64 16.59 -2.65 -0.41
N PRO A 65 16.95 -1.95 0.69
CA PRO A 65 18.20 -2.23 1.37
C PRO A 65 18.17 -3.63 2.01
N ALA A 66 19.31 -4.33 1.95
CA ALA A 66 19.47 -5.63 2.59
C ALA A 66 19.20 -5.62 4.11
N SER A 67 19.24 -4.45 4.75
CA SER A 67 18.94 -4.26 6.19
C SER A 67 17.45 -4.25 6.53
N ALA A 68 16.53 -4.40 5.56
CA ALA A 68 15.10 -4.54 5.81
C ALA A 68 14.81 -5.82 6.62
N ALA A 69 14.32 -5.67 7.86
CA ALA A 69 14.12 -6.82 8.76
C ALA A 69 12.79 -7.55 8.49
N LYS A 70 11.68 -6.81 8.33
CA LYS A 70 10.38 -7.36 7.95
C LYS A 70 9.69 -6.48 6.92
N ILE A 71 9.02 -7.09 5.95
CA ILE A 71 8.29 -6.44 4.86
C ILE A 71 6.83 -6.88 4.92
N VAL A 72 5.89 -5.93 5.00
CA VAL A 72 4.47 -6.20 4.73
C VAL A 72 4.13 -5.63 3.36
N TYR A 73 3.85 -6.51 2.39
CA TYR A 73 3.47 -6.14 1.04
C TYR A 73 1.96 -6.24 0.84
N ILE A 74 1.33 -5.15 0.40
CA ILE A 74 -0.10 -5.13 0.09
C ILE A 74 -0.30 -5.10 -1.43
N ALA A 75 -0.95 -6.13 -1.95
CA ALA A 75 -1.40 -6.20 -3.34
C ALA A 75 -2.90 -5.91 -3.44
N ARG A 76 -3.34 -5.38 -4.58
CA ARG A 76 -4.74 -5.10 -4.88
C ARG A 76 -5.04 -5.55 -6.30
N ASN A 77 -6.30 -5.86 -6.59
CA ASN A 77 -6.78 -6.15 -7.93
C ASN A 77 -6.27 -5.10 -8.92
N PRO A 78 -5.63 -5.49 -10.04
CA PRO A 78 -5.04 -4.54 -10.98
C PRO A 78 -6.06 -3.57 -11.58
N ARG A 79 -7.32 -4.00 -11.73
CA ARG A 79 -8.42 -3.15 -12.26
C ARG A 79 -8.76 -2.02 -11.29
N ASP A 80 -8.90 -2.31 -10.00
CA ASP A 80 -9.11 -1.26 -9.00
C ASP A 80 -7.86 -0.39 -8.79
N THR A 81 -6.67 -0.99 -8.91
CA THR A 81 -5.39 -0.28 -8.79
C THR A 81 -5.28 0.81 -9.86
N VAL A 82 -5.51 0.50 -11.14
CA VAL A 82 -5.38 1.50 -12.22
C VAL A 82 -6.37 2.65 -12.06
N ILE A 83 -7.61 2.38 -11.63
CA ILE A 83 -8.61 3.43 -11.36
C ILE A 83 -8.20 4.30 -10.17
N SER A 84 -7.69 3.67 -9.10
CA SER A 84 -7.18 4.42 -7.96
C SER A 84 -5.98 5.31 -8.33
N MET A 85 -5.08 4.80 -9.17
CA MET A 85 -3.89 5.51 -9.63
C MET A 85 -4.28 6.69 -10.54
N TRP A 86 -5.20 6.47 -11.47
CA TRP A 86 -5.72 7.50 -12.37
C TRP A 86 -6.36 8.68 -11.62
N HIS A 87 -7.28 8.40 -10.69
CA HIS A 87 -7.87 9.45 -9.86
C HIS A 87 -6.82 10.21 -9.03
N PHE A 88 -5.88 9.48 -8.43
CA PHE A 88 -4.86 10.09 -7.58
C PHE A 88 -3.97 11.06 -8.38
N PHE A 89 -3.43 10.64 -9.53
CA PHE A 89 -2.56 11.51 -10.33
C PHE A 89 -3.30 12.68 -10.97
N ASN A 90 -4.57 12.48 -11.36
CA ASN A 90 -5.40 13.58 -11.87
C ASN A 90 -5.67 14.65 -10.80
N ALA A 91 -5.75 14.26 -9.53
CA ALA A 91 -5.91 15.19 -8.42
C ALA A 91 -4.60 15.90 -8.02
N MET A 92 -3.45 15.24 -8.21
CA MET A 92 -2.15 15.72 -7.68
C MET A 92 -1.26 16.42 -8.71
N ILE A 93 -1.32 16.03 -9.99
CA ILE A 93 -0.35 16.48 -10.99
C ILE A 93 -1.07 17.13 -12.17
N GLN A 94 -1.56 16.31 -13.10
CA GLN A 94 -2.22 16.77 -14.31
C GLN A 94 -3.24 15.72 -14.75
N PRO A 95 -4.44 16.14 -15.18
CA PRO A 95 -5.43 15.22 -15.72
C PRO A 95 -4.90 14.46 -16.95
N LEU A 96 -5.03 13.14 -16.91
CA LEU A 96 -4.83 12.23 -18.03
C LEU A 96 -6.16 11.55 -18.38
N PRO A 97 -6.51 11.37 -19.67
CA PRO A 97 -7.66 10.55 -20.05
C PRO A 97 -7.53 9.12 -19.54
N LEU A 98 -8.65 8.49 -19.17
CA LEU A 98 -8.65 7.16 -18.57
C LEU A 98 -8.04 6.12 -19.52
N GLU A 99 -8.37 6.19 -20.80
CA GLU A 99 -7.85 5.31 -21.86
C GLU A 99 -6.32 5.33 -21.87
N ARG A 100 -5.73 6.53 -21.82
CA ARG A 100 -4.28 6.72 -21.78
C ARG A 100 -3.67 6.20 -20.50
N ALA A 101 -4.35 6.36 -19.36
CA ALA A 101 -3.89 5.82 -18.09
C ALA A 101 -3.86 4.27 -18.11
N VAL A 102 -4.90 3.64 -18.67
CA VAL A 102 -4.97 2.19 -18.85
C VAL A 102 -3.89 1.69 -19.81
N GLU A 103 -3.67 2.36 -20.94
CA GLU A 103 -2.59 2.02 -21.88
C GLU A 103 -1.20 2.10 -21.23
N CYS A 104 -0.92 3.16 -20.47
CA CYS A 104 0.31 3.29 -19.68
C CYS A 104 0.44 2.17 -18.64
N PHE A 105 -0.65 1.81 -17.95
CA PHE A 105 -0.67 0.72 -16.99
C PHE A 105 -0.35 -0.63 -17.65
N CYS A 106 -1.02 -0.96 -18.75
CA CYS A 106 -0.84 -2.21 -19.49
C CYS A 106 0.56 -2.34 -20.11
N SER A 107 1.16 -1.24 -20.56
CA SER A 107 2.53 -1.22 -21.08
C SER A 107 3.60 -1.21 -20.00
N GLY A 108 3.23 -1.01 -18.74
CA GLY A 108 4.16 -0.85 -17.61
C GLY A 108 4.81 0.53 -17.52
N ALA A 109 4.44 1.47 -18.40
CA ALA A 109 4.93 2.84 -18.44
C ALA A 109 4.20 3.74 -17.43
N HIS A 110 4.27 3.37 -16.16
CA HIS A 110 3.68 4.12 -15.04
C HIS A 110 4.65 4.10 -13.84
N PRO A 111 4.48 4.98 -12.84
CA PRO A 111 5.33 4.98 -11.66
C PRO A 111 5.40 3.59 -11.01
N PHE A 112 6.63 3.14 -10.74
CA PHE A 112 6.97 1.84 -10.16
C PHE A 112 6.49 0.60 -10.97
N GLY A 113 6.14 0.80 -12.24
CA GLY A 113 5.82 -0.29 -13.16
C GLY A 113 7.06 -1.08 -13.60
N PRO A 114 6.86 -2.25 -14.23
CA PRO A 114 5.56 -2.85 -14.58
C PRO A 114 4.85 -3.53 -13.39
N PHE A 115 3.55 -3.28 -13.22
CA PHE A 115 2.76 -3.77 -12.08
C PHE A 115 2.83 -5.30 -11.87
N ALA A 116 2.71 -6.09 -12.94
CA ALA A 116 2.72 -7.55 -12.85
C ALA A 116 4.06 -8.08 -12.29
N GLY A 117 5.17 -7.52 -12.76
CA GLY A 117 6.51 -7.89 -12.28
C GLY A 117 6.69 -7.50 -10.81
N HIS A 118 6.28 -6.28 -10.47
CA HIS A 118 6.33 -5.78 -9.11
C HIS A 118 5.59 -6.71 -8.13
N VAL A 119 4.33 -7.06 -8.41
CA VAL A 119 3.54 -7.97 -7.56
C VAL A 119 4.12 -9.38 -7.54
N ALA A 120 4.59 -9.89 -8.68
CA ALA A 120 5.17 -11.23 -8.77
C ALA A 120 6.40 -11.40 -7.89
N GLU A 121 7.30 -10.41 -7.84
CA GLU A 121 8.52 -10.45 -7.02
C GLU A 121 8.20 -10.62 -5.54
N TYR A 122 7.32 -9.76 -5.00
CA TYR A 122 6.91 -9.86 -3.59
C TYR A 122 6.09 -11.11 -3.29
N TRP A 123 5.25 -11.57 -4.24
CA TRP A 123 4.52 -12.82 -4.11
C TRP A 123 5.47 -14.01 -3.95
N LEU A 124 6.45 -14.13 -4.85
CA LEU A 124 7.43 -15.21 -4.82
C LEU A 124 8.33 -15.12 -3.58
N GLU A 125 8.78 -13.92 -3.21
CA GLU A 125 9.63 -13.72 -2.03
C GLU A 125 8.88 -14.07 -0.73
N SER A 126 7.59 -13.73 -0.62
CA SER A 126 6.78 -14.10 0.56
C SER A 126 6.66 -15.61 0.75
N ARG A 127 6.74 -16.38 -0.34
CA ARG A 127 6.74 -17.85 -0.28
C ARG A 127 8.11 -18.42 0.04
N ARG A 128 9.18 -17.73 -0.40
CA ARG A 128 10.57 -18.12 -0.13
C ARG A 128 10.99 -17.81 1.31
N ARG A 129 10.50 -16.69 1.85
CA ARG A 129 10.88 -16.12 3.15
C ARG A 129 9.66 -15.57 3.93
N PRO A 130 8.69 -16.44 4.27
CA PRO A 130 7.46 -16.03 4.94
C PRO A 130 7.67 -15.39 6.32
N GLU A 131 8.82 -15.63 6.96
CA GLU A 131 9.20 -15.04 8.24
C GLU A 131 9.68 -13.58 8.14
N THR A 132 10.03 -13.12 6.93
CA THR A 132 10.50 -11.75 6.69
C THR A 132 9.69 -10.99 5.64
N VAL A 133 8.85 -11.65 4.84
CA VAL A 133 7.96 -11.01 3.87
C VAL A 133 6.54 -11.55 4.01
N LEU A 134 5.63 -10.69 4.46
CA LEU A 134 4.19 -10.96 4.53
C LEU A 134 3.49 -10.38 3.30
N PHE A 135 2.85 -11.24 2.51
CA PHE A 135 2.00 -10.81 1.40
C PHE A 135 0.52 -10.79 1.82
N VAL A 136 -0.14 -9.66 1.61
CA VAL A 136 -1.55 -9.45 1.95
C VAL A 136 -2.30 -8.89 0.74
N LYS A 137 -3.53 -9.35 0.52
CA LYS A 137 -4.43 -8.77 -0.48
C LYS A 137 -5.36 -7.75 0.17
N TYR A 138 -5.51 -6.60 -0.48
CA TYR A 138 -6.40 -5.53 -0.05
C TYR A 138 -7.85 -6.03 0.08
N GLU A 139 -8.28 -6.86 -0.87
CA GLU A 139 -9.63 -7.44 -0.90
C GLU A 139 -9.88 -8.34 0.31
N ASP A 140 -8.88 -9.10 0.76
CA ASP A 140 -9.01 -9.96 1.94
C ASP A 140 -9.03 -9.11 3.22
N MET A 141 -8.24 -8.03 3.30
CA MET A 141 -8.32 -7.09 4.43
C MET A 141 -9.64 -6.34 4.48
N LYS A 142 -10.25 -6.02 3.33
CA LYS A 142 -11.60 -5.43 3.30
C LYS A 142 -12.67 -6.44 3.69
N ARG A 143 -12.50 -7.72 3.33
CA ARG A 143 -13.45 -8.79 3.66
C ARG A 143 -13.44 -9.12 5.16
N ASP A 144 -12.26 -9.25 5.76
CA ASP A 144 -12.09 -9.49 7.19
C ASP A 144 -10.96 -8.62 7.78
N PRO A 145 -11.28 -7.36 8.14
CA PRO A 145 -10.30 -6.42 8.67
C PRO A 145 -9.66 -6.90 9.99
N LYS A 146 -10.43 -7.57 10.85
CA LYS A 146 -9.96 -8.08 12.15
C LYS A 146 -8.86 -9.11 11.94
N MET A 147 -9.10 -10.07 11.04
CA MET A 147 -8.10 -11.07 10.71
C MET A 147 -6.87 -10.44 10.03
N GLY A 148 -7.06 -9.41 9.19
CA GLY A 148 -5.98 -8.63 8.61
C GLY A 148 -5.05 -8.02 9.66
N VAL A 149 -5.61 -7.32 10.66
CA VAL A 149 -4.86 -6.71 11.77
C VAL A 149 -4.10 -7.77 12.57
N LEU A 150 -4.78 -8.83 12.98
CA LEU A 150 -4.18 -9.90 13.78
C LEU A 150 -3.01 -10.57 13.04
N ARG A 151 -3.18 -10.86 11.75
CA ARG A 151 -2.13 -11.48 10.91
C ARG A 151 -0.91 -10.58 10.75
N ILE A 152 -1.12 -9.27 10.57
CA ILE A 152 -0.01 -8.31 10.49
C ILE A 152 0.70 -8.19 11.85
N ALA A 153 -0.05 -8.12 12.95
CA ALA A 153 0.54 -8.00 14.27
C ALA A 153 1.35 -9.24 14.67
N GLU A 154 0.82 -10.44 14.41
CA GLU A 154 1.53 -11.71 14.59
C GLU A 154 2.84 -11.74 13.80
N PHE A 155 2.77 -11.41 12.50
CA PHE A 155 3.95 -11.34 11.65
C PHE A 155 4.99 -10.34 12.18
N LEU A 156 4.56 -9.20 12.72
CA LEU A 156 5.47 -8.20 13.32
C LEU A 156 5.99 -8.63 14.69
N GLY A 157 5.44 -9.69 15.31
CA GLY A 157 5.81 -10.14 16.65
C GLY A 157 5.21 -9.27 17.76
N ARG A 158 4.05 -8.65 17.49
CA ARG A 158 3.30 -7.84 18.45
C ARG A 158 2.12 -8.62 18.99
N ALA A 159 2.06 -8.75 20.31
CA ALA A 159 0.86 -9.26 20.96
C ALA A 159 -0.22 -8.16 20.91
N VAL A 160 -1.38 -8.50 20.33
CA VAL A 160 -2.58 -7.65 20.40
C VAL A 160 -3.48 -8.28 21.46
N ALA A 161 -3.66 -7.56 22.57
CA ALA A 161 -4.37 -8.03 23.75
C ALA A 161 -5.88 -7.96 23.53
N GLY A 162 -6.44 -9.05 22.98
CA GLY A 162 -7.88 -9.29 22.96
C GLY A 162 -8.65 -8.48 21.92
N THR A 163 -9.97 -8.70 21.88
CA THR A 163 -10.86 -8.12 20.86
C THR A 163 -10.93 -6.59 20.92
N GLY A 164 -10.84 -6.00 22.12
CA GLY A 164 -10.97 -4.54 22.29
C GLY A 164 -9.86 -3.74 21.61
N GLU A 165 -8.61 -4.20 21.68
CA GLU A 165 -7.48 -3.52 21.00
C GLU A 165 -7.61 -3.60 19.47
N VAL A 166 -8.08 -4.74 18.94
CA VAL A 166 -8.34 -4.88 17.50
C VAL A 166 -9.43 -3.92 17.03
N GLU A 167 -10.55 -3.82 17.76
CA GLU A 167 -11.63 -2.87 17.39
C GLU A 167 -11.13 -1.43 17.42
N GLU A 168 -10.33 -1.05 18.41
CA GLU A 168 -9.78 0.29 18.52
C GLU A 168 -8.85 0.62 17.33
N ILE A 169 -7.96 -0.29 16.96
CA ILE A 169 -7.10 -0.15 15.77
C ILE A 169 -7.96 0.05 14.51
N LEU A 170 -8.98 -0.79 14.33
CA LEU A 170 -9.88 -0.70 13.17
C LEU A 170 -10.65 0.62 13.13
N TRP A 171 -11.13 1.08 14.27
CA TRP A 171 -11.83 2.35 14.38
C TRP A 171 -10.91 3.53 14.05
N ARG A 172 -9.71 3.57 14.63
CA ARG A 172 -8.70 4.63 14.38
C ARG A 172 -8.26 4.67 12.92
N CYS A 173 -8.09 3.51 12.29
CA CYS A 173 -7.64 3.39 10.90
C CYS A 173 -8.79 3.35 9.87
N SER A 174 -10.04 3.54 10.28
CA SER A 174 -11.17 3.49 9.38
C SER A 174 -11.13 4.62 8.34
N LEU A 175 -11.52 4.29 7.10
CA LEU A 175 -11.50 5.25 6.00
C LEU A 175 -12.38 6.47 6.29
N GLU A 176 -13.58 6.25 6.83
CA GLU A 176 -14.53 7.31 7.17
C GLU A 176 -13.91 8.32 8.14
N ARG A 177 -13.30 7.82 9.22
CA ARG A 177 -12.64 8.65 10.22
C ARG A 177 -11.44 9.40 9.65
N LEU A 178 -10.58 8.71 8.90
CA LEU A 178 -9.39 9.33 8.31
C LEU A 178 -9.76 10.37 7.26
N LYS A 179 -10.74 10.08 6.40
CA LYS A 179 -11.24 10.99 5.35
C LYS A 179 -11.93 12.22 5.96
N GLY A 180 -12.63 12.05 7.08
CA GLY A 180 -13.37 13.11 7.76
C GLY A 180 -12.53 13.99 8.70
N SER A 181 -11.25 13.69 8.92
CA SER A 181 -10.40 14.53 9.77
C SER A 181 -10.04 15.84 9.08
N GLU A 182 -9.94 16.93 9.85
CA GLU A 182 -9.66 18.27 9.33
C GLU A 182 -8.36 18.32 8.52
N VAL A 183 -7.30 17.70 9.04
CA VAL A 183 -5.98 17.62 8.39
C VAL A 183 -6.08 16.94 7.03
N ASN A 184 -6.84 15.86 6.92
CA ASN A 184 -6.94 15.10 5.68
C ASN A 184 -7.92 15.71 4.68
N ALA A 185 -9.05 16.25 5.15
CA ALA A 185 -10.05 16.87 4.29
C ALA A 185 -9.51 18.13 3.59
N ALA A 186 -8.67 18.91 4.27
CA ALA A 186 -8.15 20.17 3.75
C ALA A 186 -6.99 19.99 2.74
N ALA A 187 -6.03 19.11 3.03
CA ALA A 187 -4.76 19.05 2.30
C ALA A 187 -4.39 17.67 1.72
N HIS A 188 -5.11 16.60 2.12
CA HIS A 188 -4.76 15.22 1.75
C HIS A 188 -5.94 14.42 1.20
N SER A 189 -6.98 15.10 0.70
CA SER A 189 -8.21 14.48 0.21
C SER A 189 -7.97 13.53 -0.97
N ALA A 190 -6.95 13.79 -1.79
CA ALA A 190 -6.53 12.92 -2.88
C ALA A 190 -6.17 11.48 -2.43
N TYR A 191 -5.77 11.28 -1.17
CA TYR A 191 -5.44 9.96 -0.63
C TYR A 191 -6.68 9.13 -0.28
N PHE A 192 -7.84 9.77 -0.06
CA PHE A 192 -9.06 9.16 0.48
C PHE A 192 -10.24 9.33 -0.48
N ARG A 193 -10.47 8.31 -1.33
CA ARG A 193 -11.57 8.29 -2.31
C ARG A 193 -12.75 7.46 -1.84
N GLU A 194 -13.01 6.30 -2.44
CA GLU A 194 -14.10 5.40 -2.06
C GLU A 194 -13.65 4.30 -1.10
N GLY A 195 -12.42 3.79 -1.29
CA GLY A 195 -11.89 2.67 -0.51
C GLY A 195 -12.71 1.39 -0.62
N GLU A 196 -13.35 1.18 -1.77
CA GLU A 196 -14.17 0.02 -2.08
C GLU A 196 -13.47 -0.98 -3.00
N VAL A 197 -13.95 -2.23 -2.98
CA VAL A 197 -13.50 -3.30 -3.88
C VAL A 197 -14.46 -3.39 -5.06
N GLY A 198 -13.92 -3.40 -6.28
CA GLY A 198 -14.71 -3.58 -7.49
C GLY A 198 -15.27 -2.31 -8.11
N ASP A 199 -14.82 -1.14 -7.66
CA ASP A 199 -15.23 0.17 -8.17
C ASP A 199 -14.79 0.38 -9.63
N TRP A 200 -13.79 -0.38 -10.10
CA TRP A 200 -13.39 -0.42 -11.50
C TRP A 200 -14.55 -0.63 -12.49
N ARG A 201 -15.62 -1.30 -12.07
CA ARG A 201 -16.82 -1.55 -12.91
C ARG A 201 -17.55 -0.27 -13.33
N ASN A 202 -17.36 0.81 -12.59
CA ASN A 202 -17.98 2.10 -12.88
C ASN A 202 -17.21 2.89 -13.96
N TYR A 203 -16.01 2.43 -14.35
CA TYR A 203 -15.08 3.20 -15.18
C TYR A 203 -14.57 2.42 -16.40
N LEU A 204 -14.19 1.16 -16.22
CA LEU A 204 -13.55 0.39 -17.28
C LEU A 204 -14.56 -0.16 -18.28
N THR A 205 -14.25 0.00 -19.57
CA THR A 205 -14.94 -0.74 -20.64
C THR A 205 -14.46 -2.20 -20.67
N ALA A 206 -15.21 -3.08 -21.34
CA ALA A 206 -14.82 -4.46 -21.52
C ALA A 206 -13.45 -4.60 -22.22
N GLU A 207 -13.14 -3.72 -23.18
CA GLU A 207 -11.86 -3.71 -23.88
C GLU A 207 -10.69 -3.33 -22.95
N MET A 208 -10.88 -2.31 -22.09
CA MET A 208 -9.88 -1.93 -21.09
C MET A 208 -9.63 -3.07 -20.09
N GLU A 209 -10.70 -3.69 -19.60
CA GLU A 209 -10.62 -4.83 -18.69
C GLU A 209 -9.83 -5.99 -19.32
N GLU A 210 -10.15 -6.35 -20.57
CA GLU A 210 -9.45 -7.42 -21.28
C GLU A 210 -7.97 -7.07 -21.48
N GLY A 211 -7.65 -5.82 -21.84
CA GLY A 211 -6.28 -5.33 -21.96
C GLY A 211 -5.49 -5.47 -20.66
N ILE A 212 -6.10 -5.12 -19.52
CA ILE A 212 -5.48 -5.28 -18.19
C ILE A 212 -5.29 -6.76 -17.85
N HIS A 213 -6.31 -7.60 -18.07
CA HIS A 213 -6.20 -9.03 -17.80
C HIS A 213 -5.11 -9.69 -18.66
N ARG A 214 -5.02 -9.36 -19.96
CA ARG A 214 -4.00 -9.88 -20.86
C ARG A 214 -2.58 -9.45 -20.48
N SER A 215 -2.40 -8.20 -20.06
CA SER A 215 -1.09 -7.64 -19.75
C SER A 215 -0.59 -7.99 -18.34
N VAL A 216 -1.50 -8.12 -17.38
CA VAL A 216 -1.21 -8.32 -15.95
C VAL A 216 -1.82 -9.61 -15.41
N GLY A 217 -3.14 -9.80 -15.57
CA GLY A 217 -3.90 -10.92 -14.99
C GLY A 217 -3.28 -12.28 -15.29
N VAL A 218 -3.12 -12.60 -16.58
CA VAL A 218 -2.54 -13.88 -17.05
C VAL A 218 -1.19 -14.20 -16.39
N LYS A 219 -0.34 -13.17 -16.19
CA LYS A 219 0.98 -13.34 -15.56
C LYS A 219 0.89 -13.69 -14.08
N LEU A 220 -0.03 -13.05 -13.35
CA LEU A 220 -0.22 -13.33 -11.92
C LEU A 220 -0.90 -14.68 -11.70
N GLU A 221 -1.87 -15.02 -12.56
CA GLU A 221 -2.56 -16.31 -12.54
C GLU A 221 -1.60 -17.48 -12.81
N ALA A 222 -0.63 -17.31 -13.71
CA ALA A 222 0.43 -18.28 -13.94
C ALA A 222 1.29 -18.57 -12.68
N LEU A 223 1.31 -17.65 -11.70
CA LEU A 223 1.98 -17.82 -10.40
C LEU A 223 1.04 -18.34 -9.30
N GLY A 224 -0.20 -18.67 -9.65
CA GLY A 224 -1.26 -19.06 -8.72
C GLY A 224 -1.82 -17.90 -7.90
N LEU A 225 -1.62 -16.65 -8.33
CA LEU A 225 -2.11 -15.46 -7.64
C LEU A 225 -3.35 -14.91 -8.34
N PHE A 226 -4.51 -15.03 -7.68
CA PHE A 226 -5.81 -14.60 -8.19
C PHE A 226 -6.40 -13.46 -7.36
N PHE A 227 -7.08 -12.54 -8.04
CA PHE A 227 -7.75 -11.35 -7.50
C PHE A 227 -9.21 -11.29 -7.91
#